data_AF-A0A3E0HQA8-F1
#
_entry.id   AF-A0A3E0HQA8-F1
#
_cell.length_a   1.000
_cell.length_b   1.000
_cell.length_c   1.000
_cell.angle_alpha   90.00
_cell.angle_beta   90.00
_cell.angle_gamma   90.00
#
_symmetry.space_group_name_H-M   'P 1'
#
loop_
_entity.id
_entity.type
_entity.pdbx_description
1 polymer ?
#
loop_
_entity_poly.entity_id
_entity_poly.type
_entity_poly.pdbx_seq_one_letter_code
_entity_poly.pdbx_strand_id
1 'polypeptide(L)'
;MHAEADRVHVINHEGKHFKVRGPLNVPRSPQGHPLLVQAGSSEDGRDFAARHAEAVFTAQQTLDEGNGFYTDLKDRAARLGRDPEQVLILPGIVPVIGDTEEEARELDAAAATLSHLTGGRGD
;
A
#
# COMPACT_ATOMS: atom_id res chain seq x y z
N MET A 1 -24.16 -11.05 -22.06
CA MET A 1 -24.31 -10.38 -20.76
C MET A 1 -25.13 -9.12 -21.01
N HIS A 2 -26.30 -8.99 -20.39
CA HIS A 2 -27.22 -7.86 -20.59
C HIS A 2 -27.40 -7.13 -19.27
N ALA A 3 -27.49 -5.80 -19.32
CA ALA A 3 -27.73 -4.94 -18.17
C ALA A 3 -29.00 -4.10 -18.41
N GLU A 4 -29.77 -3.87 -17.35
CA GLU A 4 -30.92 -2.97 -17.38
C GLU A 4 -30.45 -1.53 -17.61
N ALA A 5 -30.93 -0.87 -18.67
CA ALA A 5 -30.41 0.43 -19.10
C ALA A 5 -30.62 1.53 -18.05
N ASP A 6 -31.70 1.46 -17.26
CA ASP A 6 -32.03 2.38 -16.18
C ASP A 6 -31.11 2.23 -14.95
N ARG A 7 -30.32 1.15 -14.88
CA ARG A 7 -29.33 0.91 -13.80
C ARG A 7 -27.89 1.24 -14.19
N VAL A 8 -27.68 1.74 -15.40
CA VAL A 8 -26.36 2.17 -15.89
C VAL A 8 -26.31 3.70 -15.95
N HIS A 9 -25.51 4.31 -15.07
CA HIS A 9 -25.46 5.77 -14.92
C HIS A 9 -24.15 6.36 -15.43
N VAL A 10 -24.24 7.48 -16.13
CA VAL A 10 -23.08 8.32 -16.46
C VAL A 10 -22.58 9.03 -15.19
N ILE A 11 -21.26 9.15 -15.04
CA ILE A 11 -20.66 9.82 -13.88
C ILE A 11 -20.48 11.32 -14.11
N ASN A 12 -20.30 11.76 -15.37
CA ASN A 12 -20.10 13.16 -15.75
C ASN A 12 -19.13 13.94 -14.84
N HIS A 13 -18.00 13.33 -14.49
CA HIS A 13 -16.97 13.97 -13.67
C HIS A 13 -16.25 15.06 -14.46
N GLU A 14 -16.21 16.28 -13.93
CA GLU A 14 -15.39 17.39 -14.45
C GLU A 14 -14.58 18.00 -13.30
N GLY A 15 -13.28 17.76 -13.30
CA GLY A 15 -12.35 18.25 -12.29
C GLY A 15 -11.15 18.95 -12.92
N LYS A 16 -10.28 19.51 -12.07
CA LYS A 16 -9.06 20.21 -12.48
C LYS A 16 -8.15 19.37 -13.38
N HIS A 17 -8.09 18.06 -13.14
CA HIS A 17 -7.16 17.15 -13.81
C HIS A 17 -7.84 16.23 -14.82
N PHE A 18 -9.12 15.89 -14.63
CA PHE A 18 -9.81 14.89 -15.45
C PHE A 18 -11.23 15.32 -15.80
N LYS A 19 -11.66 14.94 -17.01
CA LYS A 19 -13.04 15.07 -17.49
C LYS A 19 -13.49 13.72 -18.03
N VAL A 20 -14.42 13.06 -17.34
CA VAL A 20 -14.81 11.67 -17.60
C VAL A 20 -16.32 11.54 -17.61
N ARG A 21 -16.90 11.15 -18.75
CA ARG A 21 -18.35 10.95 -18.91
C ARG A 21 -18.86 9.68 -18.22
N GLY A 22 -18.12 8.58 -18.34
CA GLY A 22 -18.62 7.22 -18.03
C GLY A 22 -19.68 6.75 -19.03
N PRO A 23 -20.42 5.66 -18.73
CA PRO A 23 -20.24 4.75 -17.59
C PRO A 23 -18.98 3.87 -17.75
N LEU A 24 -18.61 3.15 -16.70
CA LEU A 24 -17.62 2.07 -16.78
C LEU A 24 -18.17 0.95 -17.67
N ASN A 25 -17.39 0.48 -18.65
CA ASN A 25 -17.81 -0.52 -19.64
C ASN A 25 -17.59 -1.97 -19.18
N VAL A 26 -17.37 -2.19 -17.89
CA VAL A 26 -17.24 -3.52 -17.29
C VAL A 26 -18.31 -3.74 -16.21
N PRO A 27 -18.71 -4.98 -15.96
CA PRO A 27 -19.66 -5.31 -14.88
C PRO A 27 -19.11 -4.93 -13.52
N ARG A 28 -20.01 -4.64 -12.58
CA ARG A 28 -19.64 -4.39 -11.18
C ARG A 28 -19.01 -5.65 -10.57
N SER A 29 -17.82 -5.52 -9.99
CA SER A 29 -17.18 -6.61 -9.24
C SER A 29 -17.91 -6.85 -7.91
N PRO A 30 -17.78 -8.05 -7.30
CA PRO A 30 -18.36 -8.32 -5.97
C PRO A 30 -17.92 -7.32 -4.90
N GLN A 31 -16.70 -6.80 -4.99
CA GLN A 31 -16.11 -5.86 -4.03
C GLN A 31 -16.46 -4.39 -4.33
N GLY A 32 -16.98 -4.07 -5.52
CA GLY A 32 -17.22 -2.69 -5.96
C GLY A 32 -15.95 -1.94 -6.39
N HIS A 33 -14.88 -2.00 -5.60
CA HIS A 33 -13.53 -1.53 -5.94
C HIS A 33 -12.48 -2.54 -5.46
N PRO A 34 -11.25 -2.55 -6.02
CA PRO A 34 -10.16 -3.36 -5.49
C PRO A 34 -9.74 -2.87 -4.10
N LEU A 35 -9.03 -3.73 -3.35
CA LEU A 35 -8.34 -3.34 -2.13
C LEU A 35 -7.37 -2.19 -2.43
N LEU A 36 -7.46 -1.11 -1.66
CA LEU A 36 -6.64 0.08 -1.82
C LEU A 36 -5.38 -0.01 -0.96
N VAL A 37 -4.25 -0.30 -1.60
CA VAL A 37 -2.92 -0.37 -0.96
C VAL A 37 -2.10 0.87 -1.30
N GLN A 38 -1.39 1.42 -0.32
CA GLN A 38 -0.54 2.61 -0.48
C GLN A 38 0.84 2.36 0.17
N ALA A 39 1.90 2.99 -0.35
CA ALA A 39 3.29 2.77 0.13
C ALA A 39 4.11 4.07 0.32
N GLY A 40 3.47 5.23 0.39
CA GLY A 40 4.13 6.53 0.51
C GLY A 40 4.33 6.91 1.98
N SER A 41 5.59 7.12 2.38
CA SER A 41 5.99 7.42 3.75
C SER A 41 6.21 8.91 4.06
N SER A 42 6.07 9.80 3.06
CA SER A 42 6.10 11.26 3.26
C SER A 42 4.86 11.75 4.02
N GLU A 43 4.86 13.00 4.50
CA GLU A 43 3.70 13.60 5.18
C GLU A 43 2.45 13.55 4.31
N ASP A 44 2.52 14.09 3.08
CA ASP A 44 1.43 14.03 2.10
C ASP A 44 1.01 12.59 1.78
N GLY A 45 1.99 11.68 1.71
CA GLY A 45 1.75 10.26 1.47
C GLY A 45 0.94 9.62 2.59
N ARG A 46 1.27 9.92 3.86
CA ARG A 46 0.56 9.44 5.03
C ARG A 46 -0.82 10.06 5.15
N ASP A 47 -1.01 11.33 4.82
CA ASP A 47 -2.33 11.96 4.80
C ASP A 47 -3.23 11.36 3.72
N PHE A 48 -2.67 11.10 2.54
CA PHE A 48 -3.39 10.41 1.48
C PHE A 48 -3.77 8.98 1.88
N ALA A 49 -2.82 8.24 2.48
CA ALA A 49 -3.06 6.90 2.99
C ALA A 49 -4.12 6.87 4.09
N ALA A 50 -4.04 7.77 5.07
CA ALA A 50 -5.02 7.89 6.13
C ALA A 50 -6.42 8.17 5.60
N ARG A 51 -6.56 8.89 4.48
CA ARG A 51 -7.86 9.16 3.86
C ARG A 51 -8.40 7.97 3.05
N HIS A 52 -7.55 7.22 2.37
CA HIS A 52 -8.00 6.29 1.32
C HIS A 52 -7.57 4.82 1.48
N ALA A 53 -6.42 4.56 2.12
CA ALA A 53 -5.85 3.23 2.14
C ALA A 53 -6.61 2.29 3.09
N GLU A 54 -6.71 1.03 2.68
CA GLU A 54 -7.14 -0.11 3.49
C GLU A 54 -5.92 -0.89 4.01
N ALA A 55 -4.80 -0.82 3.28
CA ALA A 55 -3.50 -1.32 3.72
C ALA A 55 -2.36 -0.37 3.33
N VAL A 56 -1.36 -0.26 4.21
CA VAL A 56 -0.17 0.56 3.99
C VAL A 56 1.08 -0.29 4.12
N PHE A 57 1.81 -0.44 3.02
CA PHE A 57 3.13 -1.07 3.02
C PHE A 57 4.19 -0.06 3.47
N THR A 58 5.09 -0.47 4.35
CA THR A 58 6.00 0.47 5.01
C THR A 58 7.37 -0.15 5.32
N ALA A 59 8.42 0.68 5.39
CA ALA A 59 9.82 0.22 5.36
C ALA A 59 10.68 0.74 6.54
N GLN A 60 10.08 0.92 7.71
CA GLN A 60 10.75 1.34 8.94
C GLN A 60 11.75 0.27 9.35
N GLN A 61 12.96 0.71 9.70
CA GLN A 61 14.09 -0.19 9.93
C GLN A 61 14.16 -0.63 11.39
N THR A 62 13.50 0.10 12.29
CA THR A 62 13.46 -0.22 13.71
C THR A 62 12.03 -0.36 14.22
N LEU A 63 11.88 -1.09 15.32
CA LEU A 63 10.59 -1.26 15.98
C LEU A 63 10.03 0.08 16.46
N ASP A 64 10.89 0.98 16.97
CA ASP A 64 10.48 2.30 17.47
C ASP A 64 9.95 3.19 16.34
N GLU A 65 10.64 3.22 15.20
CA GLU A 65 10.15 3.90 14.00
C GLU A 65 8.82 3.30 13.52
N GLY A 66 8.71 1.97 13.54
CA GLY A 66 7.49 1.24 13.17
C GLY A 66 6.30 1.62 14.06
N ASN A 67 6.49 1.62 15.38
CA ASN A 67 5.48 2.02 16.35
C ASN A 67 5.08 3.49 16.21
N GLY A 68 6.05 4.37 15.94
CA GLY A 68 5.81 5.78 15.69
C GLY A 68 4.96 5.99 14.43
N PHE A 69 5.31 5.31 13.33
CA PHE A 69 4.53 5.35 12.10
C PHE A 69 3.13 4.79 12.27
N TYR A 70 3.01 3.67 13.01
CA TYR A 70 1.72 3.05 13.31
C TYR A 70 0.79 4.03 14.02
N THR A 71 1.28 4.64 15.10
CA THR A 71 0.51 5.60 15.89
C THR A 71 0.09 6.82 15.05
N ASP A 72 1.04 7.42 14.31
CA ASP A 72 0.78 8.58 13.43
C ASP A 72 -0.32 8.30 12.40
N LEU A 73 -0.26 7.15 11.72
CA LEU A 73 -1.24 6.80 10.68
C LEU A 73 -2.62 6.52 11.28
N LYS A 74 -2.68 5.80 12.40
CA LYS A 74 -3.93 5.50 13.12
C LYS A 74 -4.61 6.78 13.61
N ASP A 75 -3.84 7.71 14.16
CA ASP A 75 -4.35 9.01 14.61
C ASP A 75 -4.87 9.85 13.44
N ARG A 76 -4.17 9.86 12.30
CA ARG A 76 -4.64 10.56 11.08
C ARG A 76 -5.96 9.99 10.59
N ALA A 77 -6.10 8.65 10.54
CA ALA A 77 -7.33 7.99 10.13
C ALA A 77 -8.49 8.35 11.07
N ALA A 78 -8.26 8.31 12.40
CA ALA A 78 -9.24 8.71 13.41
C ALA A 78 -9.70 10.17 13.23
N ARG A 79 -8.75 11.11 13.02
CA ARG A 79 -9.06 12.53 12.78
C ARG A 79 -9.91 12.76 11.53
N LEU A 80 -9.82 11.87 10.55
CA LEU A 80 -10.65 11.90 9.32
C LEU A 80 -12.00 11.18 9.50
N GLY A 81 -12.32 10.71 10.71
CA GLY A 81 -13.57 10.02 11.03
C GLY A 81 -13.62 8.58 10.54
N ARG A 82 -12.49 7.99 10.15
CA ARG A 82 -12.39 6.57 9.79
C ARG A 82 -12.12 5.75 11.05
N ASP A 83 -12.56 4.49 11.02
CA ASP A 83 -12.13 3.50 11.99
C ASP A 83 -10.64 3.18 11.75
N PRO A 84 -9.74 3.48 12.70
CA PRO A 84 -8.31 3.21 12.54
C PRO A 84 -8.01 1.73 12.29
N GLU A 85 -8.84 0.82 12.80
CA GLU A 85 -8.64 -0.63 12.64
C GLU A 85 -8.90 -1.13 11.22
N GLN A 86 -9.56 -0.33 10.38
CA GLN A 86 -9.71 -0.63 8.95
C GLN A 86 -8.49 -0.26 8.11
N VAL A 87 -7.44 0.32 8.71
CA VAL A 87 -6.16 0.59 8.04
C VAL A 87 -5.12 -0.38 8.56
N LEU A 88 -4.81 -1.38 7.75
CA LEU A 88 -3.76 -2.36 8.04
C LEU A 88 -2.39 -1.76 7.75
N ILE A 89 -1.43 -1.94 8.65
CA ILE A 89 -0.05 -1.50 8.47
C ILE A 89 0.81 -2.74 8.29
N LEU A 90 1.54 -2.79 7.18
CA LEU A 90 2.26 -3.96 6.70
C LEU A 90 3.75 -3.60 6.59
N PRO A 91 4.55 -3.78 7.66
CA PRO A 91 5.98 -3.61 7.60
C PRO A 91 6.61 -4.61 6.62
N GLY A 92 7.45 -4.12 5.72
CA GLY A 92 8.28 -4.94 4.87
C GLY A 92 9.40 -5.58 5.69
N ILE A 93 9.45 -6.91 5.68
CA ILE A 93 10.52 -7.69 6.29
C ILE A 93 11.19 -8.57 5.24
N VAL A 94 12.49 -8.79 5.39
CA VAL A 94 13.28 -9.69 4.56
C VAL A 94 13.93 -10.72 5.49
N PRO A 95 13.23 -11.81 5.83
CA PRO A 95 13.78 -12.82 6.72
C PRO A 95 14.82 -13.67 5.98
N VAL A 96 15.97 -13.91 6.63
CA VAL A 96 16.92 -14.96 6.24
C VAL A 96 16.77 -16.12 7.23
N ILE A 97 16.50 -17.32 6.71
CA ILE A 97 16.13 -18.49 7.51
C ILE A 97 17.12 -19.62 7.21
N GLY A 98 17.69 -20.21 8.26
CA GLY A 98 18.51 -21.43 8.22
C GLY A 98 18.10 -22.38 9.34
N ASP A 99 18.52 -23.64 9.26
CA ASP A 99 18.25 -24.66 10.29
C ASP A 99 18.97 -24.34 11.61
N THR A 100 20.02 -23.51 11.54
CA THR A 100 20.72 -22.94 12.69
C THR A 100 20.95 -21.43 12.51
N GLU A 101 21.25 -20.73 13.61
CA GLU A 101 21.61 -19.31 13.57
C GLU A 101 22.90 -19.06 12.77
N GLU A 102 23.86 -19.98 12.84
CA GLU A 102 25.11 -19.91 12.07
C GLU A 102 24.82 -19.95 10.56
N GLU A 103 24.03 -20.93 10.12
CA GLU A 103 23.62 -21.07 8.72
C GLU A 103 22.84 -19.83 8.24
N ALA A 104 21.93 -19.29 9.04
CA ALA A 104 21.18 -18.08 8.68
C ALA A 104 22.12 -16.88 8.47
N ARG A 105 23.15 -16.72 9.31
CA ARG A 105 24.16 -15.65 9.17
C ARG A 105 25.06 -15.86 7.95
N GLU A 106 25.42 -17.10 7.63
CA GLU A 106 26.17 -17.42 6.41
C GLU A 106 25.38 -17.08 5.15
N LEU A 107 24.08 -17.44 5.12
CA LEU A 107 23.17 -17.10 4.03
C LEU A 107 22.99 -15.58 3.88
N ASP A 108 22.87 -14.85 4.99
CA ASP A 108 22.74 -13.39 4.97
C ASP A 108 24.00 -12.72 4.41
N ALA A 109 25.18 -13.14 4.85
CA ALA A 109 26.46 -12.64 4.34
C ALA A 109 26.62 -12.95 2.84
N ALA A 110 26.22 -14.14 2.39
CA ALA A 110 26.25 -14.50 0.97
C ALA A 110 25.25 -13.65 0.14
N ALA A 111 24.04 -13.44 0.66
CA ALA A 111 23.02 -12.61 0.01
C ALA A 111 23.45 -11.14 -0.13
N ALA A 112 24.07 -10.58 0.92
CA ALA A 112 24.65 -9.24 0.88
C ALA A 112 25.70 -9.11 -0.24
N THR A 113 26.59 -10.11 -0.35
CA THR A 113 27.64 -10.16 -1.38
C THR A 113 27.06 -10.17 -2.80
N LEU A 114 26.00 -10.95 -3.04
CA LEU A 114 25.31 -11.02 -4.34
C LEU A 114 24.61 -9.70 -4.69
N SER A 115 23.93 -9.07 -3.74
CA SER A 115 23.24 -7.78 -3.94
C SER A 115 24.21 -6.67 -4.37
N HIS A 116 25.44 -6.66 -3.83
CA HIS A 116 26.48 -5.71 -4.23
C HIS A 116 27.01 -5.94 -5.65
N LEU A 117 26.99 -7.18 -6.14
CA LEU A 117 27.47 -7.52 -7.49
C LEU A 117 26.44 -7.22 -8.58
N THR A 118 25.15 -7.28 -8.26
CA THR A 118 24.05 -7.04 -9.22
C THR A 118 23.54 -5.61 -9.23
N GLY A 119 23.87 -4.79 -8.23
CA GLY A 119 23.42 -3.40 -8.10
C GLY A 119 24.11 -2.38 -9.03
N GLY A 120 25.09 -2.80 -9.84
CA GLY A 120 25.85 -1.93 -10.74
C GLY A 120 25.60 -2.24 -12.22
N ARG A 121 24.49 -1.77 -12.78
CA ARG A 121 24.30 -1.46 -14.22
C ARG A 121 22.96 -0.75 -14.40
N GLY A 122 23.03 0.57 -14.33
CA GLY A 122 21.89 1.46 -14.43
C GLY A 122 22.37 2.89 -14.70
N ASP A 123 23.30 3.03 -15.63
CA ASP A 123 23.72 4.27 -16.29
C ASP A 123 23.88 4.01 -17.81
#